data_AF-A0AAJ5WRB2-F1
#
_entry.id   AF-A0AAJ5WRB2-F1
#
_cell.length_a   1.000
_cell.length_b   1.000
_cell.length_c   1.000
_cell.angle_alpha   90.00
_cell.angle_beta   90.00
_cell.angle_gamma   90.00
#
_symmetry.space_group_name_H-M   'P 1'
#
loop_
_entity.id
_entity.type
_entity.pdbx_description
1 polymer ?
#
loop_
_entity_poly.entity_id
_entity_poly.type
_entity_poly.pdbx_seq_one_letter_code
_entity_poly.pdbx_strand_id
1 'polypeptide(L)'
;MTENEQQFLQYWEASREREGRWQYQLMSGIPIGLLFSLPILFIMFTSRLWYKRADMVANTTSPWLFVVAVIIIAVFVAVFYKRFQWERKEQFYKELKAKARREQDQGPVQL
;
A
#
# COMPACT_ATOMS: atom_id res chain seq x y z
N MET A 1 -14.45 19.63 17.17
CA MET A 1 -13.90 19.16 15.87
C MET A 1 -13.26 20.32 15.11
N THR A 2 -12.15 20.10 14.40
CA THR A 2 -11.53 21.10 13.51
C THR A 2 -12.09 21.03 12.09
N GLU A 3 -11.93 22.09 11.29
CA GLU A 3 -12.41 22.13 9.89
C GLU A 3 -11.77 21.05 9.01
N ASN A 4 -10.46 20.82 9.19
CA ASN A 4 -9.72 19.75 8.49
C ASN A 4 -10.26 18.35 8.81
N GLU A 5 -10.66 18.12 10.07
CA GLU A 5 -11.25 16.85 10.51
C GLU A 5 -12.62 16.62 9.83
N GLN A 6 -13.45 17.66 9.71
CA GLN A 6 -14.76 17.56 9.04
C GLN A 6 -14.63 17.33 7.53
N GLN A 7 -13.70 18.03 6.87
CA GLN A 7 -13.41 17.80 5.45
C GLN A 7 -12.91 16.38 5.20
N PHE A 8 -12.04 15.85 6.06
CA PHE A 8 -11.60 14.47 5.98
C PHE A 8 -12.76 13.48 6.13
N LEU A 9 -13.65 13.69 7.11
CA LEU A 9 -14.84 12.84 7.30
C LEU A 9 -15.69 12.75 6.04
N GLN A 10 -16.05 13.89 5.45
CA GLN A 10 -16.87 13.94 4.23
C GLN A 10 -16.17 13.28 3.04
N TYR A 11 -14.89 13.60 2.83
CA TYR A 11 -14.09 13.00 1.77
C TYR A 11 -14.00 11.48 1.93
N TRP A 12 -13.65 11.00 3.12
CA TRP A 12 -13.42 9.58 3.37
C TRP A 12 -14.72 8.79 3.30
N GLU A 13 -15.83 9.32 3.82
CA GLU A 13 -17.13 8.66 3.76
C GLU A 13 -17.62 8.46 2.32
N ALA A 14 -17.39 9.44 1.44
CA ALA A 14 -17.72 9.33 0.01
C ALA A 14 -16.77 8.40 -0.77
N SER A 15 -15.51 8.27 -0.35
CA SER A 15 -14.47 7.54 -1.11
C SER A 15 -14.12 6.15 -0.56
N ARG A 16 -14.51 5.81 0.68
CA ARG A 16 -14.11 4.56 1.37
C ARG A 16 -14.50 3.30 0.60
N GLU A 17 -15.68 3.28 -0.02
CA GLU A 17 -16.15 2.10 -0.78
C GLU A 17 -15.34 1.92 -2.06
N ARG A 18 -14.98 3.03 -2.73
CA ARG A 18 -14.15 3.01 -3.93
C ARG A 18 -12.72 2.60 -3.62
N GLU A 19 -12.11 3.19 -2.59
CA GLU A 19 -10.74 2.87 -2.15
C GLU A 19 -10.64 1.49 -1.46
N GLY A 20 -11.75 0.96 -0.94
CA GLY A 20 -11.83 -0.37 -0.31
C GLY A 20 -11.87 -1.52 -1.31
N ARG A 21 -12.15 -1.26 -2.60
CA ARG A 21 -12.17 -2.30 -3.63
C ARG A 21 -10.76 -2.83 -3.93
N TRP A 22 -10.62 -4.15 -3.94
CA TRP A 22 -9.36 -4.85 -4.24
C TRP A 22 -8.76 -4.46 -5.61
N GLN A 23 -9.62 -4.13 -6.59
CA GLN A 23 -9.22 -3.68 -7.93
C GLN A 23 -8.51 -2.31 -7.90
N TYR A 24 -9.02 -1.38 -7.10
CA TYR A 24 -8.43 -0.04 -6.94
C TYR A 24 -7.09 -0.13 -6.18
N GLN A 25 -7.00 -1.05 -5.23
CA GLN A 25 -5.77 -1.33 -4.48
C GLN A 25 -4.69 -1.94 -5.38
N LEU A 26 -5.05 -2.84 -6.31
CA LEU A 26 -4.12 -3.38 -7.30
C LEU A 26 -3.60 -2.30 -8.25
N MET A 27 -4.49 -1.56 -8.93
CA MET A 27 -4.06 -0.55 -9.92
C MET A 27 -3.17 0.53 -9.32
N SER A 28 -3.44 0.94 -8.08
CA SER A 28 -2.66 1.99 -7.41
C SER A 28 -1.39 1.45 -6.73
N GLY A 29 -1.26 0.13 -6.53
CA GLY A 29 -0.10 -0.52 -5.92
C GLY A 29 1.00 -0.92 -6.92
N ILE A 30 0.66 -1.11 -8.20
CA ILE A 30 1.61 -1.43 -9.29
C ILE A 30 2.83 -0.49 -9.34
N PRO A 31 2.70 0.85 -9.23
CA PRO A 31 3.86 1.75 -9.30
C PRO A 31 4.88 1.50 -8.17
N ILE A 32 4.39 1.14 -6.99
CA ILE A 32 5.24 0.86 -5.81
C ILE A 32 5.90 -0.50 -5.95
N GLY A 33 5.16 -1.51 -6.43
CA GLY A 33 5.73 -2.83 -6.75
C GLY A 33 6.83 -2.74 -7.82
N LEU A 34 6.63 -1.90 -8.84
CA LEU A 34 7.65 -1.61 -9.85
C LEU A 34 8.88 -0.93 -9.25
N LEU A 35 8.71 0.08 -8.40
CA LEU A 35 9.83 0.74 -7.72
C LEU A 35 10.66 -0.26 -6.90
N PHE A 36 10.00 -1.20 -6.21
CA PHE A 36 10.66 -2.28 -5.46
C PHE A 36 11.35 -3.33 -6.35
N SER A 37 10.91 -3.48 -7.59
CA SER A 37 11.55 -4.38 -8.56
C SER A 37 12.85 -3.81 -9.13
N LEU A 38 13.04 -2.48 -9.13
CA LEU A 38 14.20 -1.83 -9.73
C LEU A 38 15.55 -2.31 -9.16
N PRO A 39 15.76 -2.45 -7.84
CA PRO A 39 17.01 -2.98 -7.31
C PRO A 39 17.27 -4.42 -7.73
N ILE A 40 16.21 -5.24 -7.83
CA ILE A 40 16.32 -6.65 -8.23
C ILE A 40 16.73 -6.73 -9.70
N LEU A 41 16.09 -5.95 -10.57
CA LEU A 41 16.45 -5.84 -11.98
C LEU A 41 17.87 -5.29 -12.13
N PHE A 42 18.23 -4.25 -11.39
CA PHE A 42 19.56 -3.65 -11.40
C PHE A 42 20.64 -4.67 -11.05
N ILE A 43 20.46 -5.43 -9.96
CA ILE A 43 21.37 -6.51 -9.56
C ILE A 43 21.41 -7.61 -10.63
N MET A 44 20.26 -8.00 -11.20
CA MET A 44 20.20 -9.03 -12.24
C MET A 44 21.02 -8.63 -13.47
N PHE A 45 20.84 -7.40 -13.98
CA PHE A 45 21.58 -6.92 -15.16
C PHE A 45 23.06 -6.64 -14.86
N THR A 46 23.37 -6.14 -13.66
CA THR A 46 24.76 -5.83 -13.29
C THR A 46 25.55 -7.06 -12.89
N SER A 47 24.93 -8.10 -12.32
CA SER A 47 25.63 -9.30 -11.81
C SER A 47 26.53 -9.98 -12.86
N ARG A 48 26.12 -9.93 -14.13
CA ARG A 48 26.88 -10.46 -15.28
C ARG A 48 28.22 -9.76 -15.53
N LEU A 49 28.34 -8.49 -15.14
CA LEU A 49 29.54 -7.68 -15.35
C LEU A 49 30.66 -8.00 -14.33
N TRP A 50 30.30 -8.47 -13.13
CA TRP A 50 31.24 -8.60 -12.00
C TRP A 50 31.41 -10.04 -11.50
N TYR A 51 30.50 -10.96 -11.85
CA TYR A 51 30.45 -12.30 -11.25
C TYR A 51 30.28 -13.42 -12.30
N LYS A 52 31.37 -13.85 -12.93
CA LYS A 52 31.37 -14.95 -13.95
C LYS A 52 30.82 -16.30 -13.46
N ARG A 53 30.80 -16.55 -12.14
CA ARG A 53 30.18 -17.75 -11.55
C ARG A 53 28.66 -17.65 -11.44
N ALA A 54 28.10 -16.43 -11.36
CA ALA A 54 26.65 -16.22 -11.36
C ALA A 54 26.05 -16.62 -12.71
N ASP A 55 26.73 -16.33 -13.82
CA ASP A 55 26.34 -16.81 -15.16
C ASP A 55 26.26 -18.35 -15.23
N MET A 56 27.14 -19.07 -14.51
CA MET A 56 27.17 -20.54 -14.54
C MET A 56 25.98 -21.16 -13.80
N VAL A 57 25.56 -20.57 -12.67
CA VAL A 57 24.40 -21.01 -11.87
C VAL A 57 23.07 -20.53 -12.49
N ALA A 58 23.07 -19.33 -13.06
CA ALA A 58 21.92 -18.78 -13.79
C ALA A 58 21.62 -19.56 -15.07
N ASN A 59 22.61 -20.22 -15.69
CA ASN A 59 22.38 -21.07 -16.86
C ASN A 59 21.85 -22.48 -16.48
N THR A 60 21.99 -22.90 -15.22
CA THR A 60 21.42 -24.16 -14.71
C THR A 60 19.99 -24.03 -14.19
N THR A 61 19.50 -22.81 -13.96
CA THR A 61 18.13 -22.53 -13.49
C THR A 61 17.40 -21.68 -14.51
N SER A 62 16.13 -21.95 -14.79
CA SER A 62 15.35 -21.10 -15.71
C SER A 62 15.34 -19.64 -15.22
N PRO A 63 15.84 -18.67 -16.02
CA PRO A 63 15.80 -17.24 -15.66
C PRO A 63 14.39 -16.73 -15.36
N TRP A 64 13.36 -17.46 -15.84
CA TRP A 64 11.96 -17.18 -15.59
C TRP A 64 11.57 -17.26 -14.10
N LEU A 65 12.26 -18.08 -13.30
CA LEU A 65 11.97 -18.22 -11.88
C LEU A 65 12.12 -16.90 -11.11
N PHE A 66 13.20 -16.16 -11.39
CA PHE A 66 13.45 -14.87 -10.74
C PHE A 66 12.44 -13.81 -11.18
N VAL A 67 12.08 -13.79 -12.46
CA VAL A 67 11.06 -12.87 -12.99
C VAL A 67 9.71 -13.13 -12.31
N VAL A 68 9.30 -14.40 -12.20
CA VAL A 68 8.05 -14.78 -11.53
C VAL A 68 8.10 -14.44 -10.03
N ALA A 69 9.21 -14.69 -9.34
CA ALA A 69 9.37 -14.35 -7.93
C ALA A 69 9.25 -12.83 -7.70
N VAL A 70 9.86 -12.01 -8.55
CA VAL A 70 9.77 -10.54 -8.49
C VAL A 70 8.33 -10.08 -8.72
N ILE A 71 7.62 -10.65 -9.69
CA ILE A 71 6.22 -10.32 -9.96
C ILE A 71 5.34 -10.67 -8.75
N ILE A 72 5.52 -11.84 -8.15
CA ILE A 72 4.77 -12.25 -6.96
C ILE A 72 5.01 -11.29 -5.79
N ILE A 73 6.27 -10.95 -5.52
CA ILE A 73 6.63 -10.00 -4.45
C ILE A 73 6.04 -8.62 -4.74
N ALA A 74 6.15 -8.13 -5.97
CA ALA A 74 5.60 -6.84 -6.37
C ALA A 74 4.08 -6.78 -6.20
N VAL A 75 3.36 -7.83 -6.61
CA VAL A 75 1.90 -7.94 -6.43
C VAL A 75 1.53 -8.01 -4.94
N PHE A 76 2.25 -8.82 -4.17
CA PHE A 76 2.02 -8.95 -2.74
C PHE A 76 2.21 -7.61 -2.01
N VAL A 77 3.32 -6.92 -2.26
CA VAL A 77 3.62 -5.61 -1.65
C VAL A 77 2.60 -4.56 -2.11
N ALA A 78 2.24 -4.53 -3.39
CA ALA A 78 1.24 -3.62 -3.95
C ALA A 78 -0.11 -3.74 -3.24
N VAL A 79 -0.60 -4.97 -3.10
CA VAL A 79 -1.89 -5.26 -2.45
C VAL A 79 -1.80 -4.97 -0.95
N PHE A 80 -0.78 -5.49 -0.27
CA PHE A 80 -0.66 -5.38 1.18
C PHE A 80 -0.45 -3.92 1.63
N TYR A 81 0.41 -3.17 0.94
CA TYR A 81 0.65 -1.76 1.25
C TYR A 81 -0.62 -0.91 1.11
N LYS A 82 -1.37 -1.11 0.02
CA LYS A 82 -2.61 -0.34 -0.21
C LYS A 82 -3.71 -0.74 0.75
N ARG A 83 -3.81 -2.03 1.09
CA ARG A 83 -4.71 -2.51 2.13
C ARG A 83 -4.40 -1.86 3.48
N PHE A 84 -3.13 -1.84 3.89
CA PHE A 84 -2.70 -1.22 5.14
C PHE A 84 -2.98 0.29 5.17
N GLN A 85 -2.74 1.00 4.06
CA GLN A 85 -3.08 2.42 3.94
C GLN A 85 -4.57 2.68 4.14
N TRP A 86 -5.43 1.85 3.53
CA TRP A 86 -6.88 1.94 3.69
C TRP A 86 -7.29 1.69 5.15
N GLU A 87 -6.73 0.66 5.79
CA GLU A 87 -7.01 0.33 7.19
C GLU A 87 -6.65 1.47 8.14
N ARG A 88 -5.52 2.15 7.93
CA ARG A 88 -5.15 3.32 8.75
C ARG A 88 -6.14 4.48 8.62
N LYS A 89 -6.56 4.81 7.39
CA LYS A 89 -7.54 5.87 7.15
C LYS A 89 -8.91 5.52 7.76
N GLU A 90 -9.30 4.25 7.66
CA GLU A 90 -10.54 3.74 8.25
C GLU A 90 -10.49 3.76 9.79
N GLN A 91 -9.35 3.44 10.40
CA GLN A 91 -9.16 3.58 11.84
C GLN A 91 -9.27 5.04 12.28
N PHE A 92 -8.58 5.96 11.60
CA PHE A 92 -8.64 7.39 11.90
C PHE A 92 -10.08 7.94 11.76
N TYR A 93 -10.82 7.53 10.73
CA TYR A 93 -12.24 7.86 10.58
C TYR A 93 -13.08 7.41 11.79
N LYS A 94 -12.87 6.19 12.28
CA LYS A 94 -13.60 5.66 13.45
C LYS A 94 -13.26 6.42 14.73
N GLU A 95 -11.99 6.72 14.95
CA GLU A 95 -11.53 7.54 16.09
C GLU A 95 -12.18 8.92 16.07
N LEU A 96 -12.23 9.54 14.89
CA LEU A 96 -12.80 10.87 14.72
C LEU A 96 -14.32 10.89 14.90
N LYS A 97 -15.02 9.85 14.43
CA LYS A 97 -16.46 9.68 14.66
C LYS A 97 -16.79 9.42 16.14
N ALA A 98 -15.93 8.68 16.84
CA ALA A 98 -16.06 8.49 18.28
C ALA A 98 -15.84 9.80 19.05
N LYS A 99 -14.86 10.62 18.65
CA LYS A 99 -14.65 11.97 19.18
C LYS A 99 -15.87 12.87 18.94
N ALA A 100 -16.44 12.84 17.74
CA ALA A 100 -17.65 13.59 17.38
C ALA A 100 -18.82 13.29 18.34
N ARG A 101 -19.05 12.00 18.61
CA ARG A 101 -20.12 11.54 19.52
C ARG A 101 -19.88 12.02 20.94
N ARG A 102 -18.65 11.94 21.44
CA ARG A 102 -18.31 12.43 22.79
C ARG A 102 -18.53 13.93 22.94
N GLU A 103 -18.18 14.72 21.91
CA GLU A 103 -18.44 16.17 21.91
C GLU A 103 -19.94 16.49 21.86
N GLN A 104 -20.76 15.67 21.18
CA GLN A 104 -22.22 15.80 21.17
C GLN A 104 -22.87 15.39 22.50
N ASP A 105 -22.43 14.29 23.10
CA ASP A 105 -22.94 13.80 24.40
C ASP A 105 -22.56 14.73 25.56
N GLN A 106 -21.55 15.59 25.40
CA GLN A 106 -21.11 16.60 26.38
C GLN A 106 -21.79 17.97 26.23
N GLY A 107 -22.84 18.10 25.42
CA GLY A 107 -23.61 19.34 25.27
C GLY A 107 -24.37 19.76 26.55
N PRO A 108 -24.64 21.07 26.71
CA PRO A 108 -24.06 21.89 27.77
C PRO A 108 -24.41 21.40 29.18
N VAL A 109 -23.41 21.28 30.05
CA VAL A 109 -23.65 21.28 31.50
C VAL A 109 -24.23 22.66 31.84
N GLN A 110 -25.54 22.71 32.07
CA GLN A 110 -26.21 23.85 32.67
C GLN A 110 -25.65 24.00 34.09
N LEU A 111 -24.84 25.03 34.30
CA LEU A 111 -24.49 25.55 35.64
C LEU A 111 -25.46 26.68 35.98
#